data_AF-A0A6I9U6M3-F1
#
_entry.id   AF-A0A6I9U6M3-F1
#
_cell.length_a   1.000
_cell.length_b   1.000
_cell.length_c   1.000
_cell.angle_alpha   90.00
_cell.angle_beta   90.00
_cell.angle_gamma   90.00
#
_symmetry.space_group_name_H-M   'P 1'
#
loop_
_entity.id
_entity.type
_entity.pdbx_description
1 polymer ?
#
loop_
_entity_poly.entity_id
_entity_poly.type
_entity_poly.pdbx_seq_one_letter_code
_entity_poly.pdbx_strand_id
1 'polypeptide(L)'
;MAFSMKLSLVLFFTCSLFVQGTFAEVLCEKLPSNLCAFAIASSGKRCILETYRNEQGDVDFICKTTEVVVERMAGHIESDQCINACGVEREFIGISTDSFLSSEFTAHLCSSACYHNCPNVIDLFFNLAAGEGVSLPALCEQQKENHRAMLTLLSSDGGVAPGPVAAPLAAPIHY
;
A
#
# COMPACT_ATOMS: atom_id res chain seq x y z
N MET A 1 21.94 30.88 -39.78
CA MET A 1 20.79 30.04 -39.38
C MET A 1 21.04 28.54 -39.56
N ALA A 2 21.70 28.07 -40.64
CA ALA A 2 21.94 26.64 -40.88
C ALA A 2 22.91 25.93 -39.88
N PHE A 3 23.87 26.65 -39.30
CA PHE A 3 24.84 26.08 -38.34
C PHE A 3 24.20 25.72 -36.98
N SER A 4 23.25 26.53 -36.52
CA SER A 4 22.54 26.34 -35.25
C SER A 4 21.61 25.12 -35.29
N MET A 5 20.96 24.87 -36.45
CA MET A 5 20.10 23.69 -36.64
C MET A 5 20.89 22.37 -36.62
N LYS A 6 22.10 22.36 -37.18
CA LYS A 6 22.98 21.16 -37.17
C LYS A 6 23.48 20.82 -35.77
N LEU A 7 23.83 21.82 -34.97
CA LEU A 7 24.28 21.62 -33.59
C LEU A 7 23.16 21.07 -32.69
N SER A 8 21.93 21.62 -32.83
CA SER A 8 20.76 21.09 -32.12
C SER A 8 20.45 19.64 -32.48
N LEU A 9 20.54 19.27 -33.77
CA LEU A 9 20.23 17.92 -34.22
C LEU A 9 21.24 16.88 -33.69
N VAL A 10 22.52 17.26 -33.62
CA VAL A 10 23.59 16.44 -33.03
C VAL A 10 23.37 16.27 -31.53
N LEU A 11 23.03 17.35 -30.80
CA LEU A 11 22.73 17.29 -29.37
C LEU A 11 21.55 16.37 -29.05
N PHE A 12 20.44 16.49 -29.79
CA PHE A 12 19.29 15.60 -29.64
C PHE A 12 19.66 14.13 -29.89
N PHE A 13 20.41 13.85 -30.96
CA PHE A 13 20.84 12.49 -31.30
C PHE A 13 21.79 11.89 -30.24
N THR A 14 22.71 12.68 -29.71
CA THR A 14 23.58 12.25 -28.60
C THR A 14 22.79 12.01 -27.32
N CYS A 15 21.78 12.83 -27.02
CA CYS A 15 20.97 12.69 -25.81
C CYS A 15 20.09 11.43 -25.84
N SER A 16 19.61 11.02 -27.01
CA SER A 16 18.86 9.76 -27.18
C SER A 16 19.71 8.50 -27.00
N LEU A 17 21.03 8.56 -27.23
CA LEU A 17 21.94 7.41 -27.06
C LEU A 17 22.24 7.10 -25.59
N PHE A 18 21.99 8.03 -24.67
CA PHE A 18 22.16 7.83 -23.23
C PHE A 18 20.97 7.15 -22.55
N VAL A 19 19.86 6.92 -23.27
CA VAL A 19 18.75 6.10 -22.77
C VAL A 19 19.02 4.63 -23.08
N GLN A 20 20.13 4.11 -22.59
CA GLN A 20 20.31 2.66 -22.50
C GLN A 20 19.47 2.18 -21.33
N GLY A 21 18.21 1.82 -21.60
CA GLY A 21 17.39 1.10 -20.65
C GLY A 21 18.02 -0.26 -20.39
N THR A 22 18.82 -0.38 -19.34
CA THR A 22 19.17 -1.68 -18.79
C THR A 22 17.89 -2.22 -18.15
N PHE A 23 17.14 -3.04 -18.89
CA PHE A 23 16.12 -3.87 -18.27
C PHE A 23 16.86 -4.86 -17.36
N ALA A 24 16.98 -4.50 -16.09
CA ALA A 24 17.46 -5.42 -15.08
C ALA A 24 16.43 -6.54 -14.98
N GLU A 25 16.84 -7.75 -15.33
CA GLU A 25 15.97 -8.92 -15.22
C GLU A 25 15.69 -9.20 -13.74
N VAL A 26 14.40 -9.27 -13.37
CA VAL A 26 13.99 -9.64 -12.02
C VAL A 26 13.87 -11.16 -11.94
N LEU A 27 14.79 -11.77 -11.21
CA LEU A 27 14.77 -13.19 -10.86
C LEU A 27 14.56 -13.28 -9.34
N CYS A 28 13.46 -13.88 -8.90
CA CYS A 28 13.11 -13.93 -7.47
C CYS A 28 14.25 -14.51 -6.63
N GLU A 29 14.88 -15.57 -7.09
CA GLU A 29 15.96 -16.28 -6.40
C GLU A 29 17.25 -15.46 -6.25
N LYS A 30 17.36 -14.32 -6.96
CA LYS A 30 18.47 -13.37 -6.86
C LYS A 30 18.08 -12.09 -6.13
N LEU A 31 16.82 -11.92 -5.75
CA LEU A 31 16.40 -10.77 -4.97
C LEU A 31 16.85 -10.91 -3.51
N PRO A 32 17.28 -9.81 -2.87
CA PRO A 32 17.44 -9.80 -1.43
C PRO A 32 16.07 -9.99 -0.75
N SER A 33 16.06 -10.53 0.46
CA SER A 33 14.83 -10.83 1.21
C SER A 33 13.90 -9.62 1.35
N ASN A 34 14.46 -8.44 1.60
CA ASN A 34 13.72 -7.18 1.75
C ASN A 34 13.12 -6.62 0.45
N LEU A 35 13.36 -7.23 -0.71
CA LEU A 35 12.73 -6.88 -1.99
C LEU A 35 11.91 -8.04 -2.58
N CYS A 36 11.87 -9.19 -1.91
CA CYS A 36 11.22 -10.38 -2.42
C CYS A 36 9.69 -10.30 -2.34
N ALA A 37 9.17 -9.94 -1.16
CA ALA A 37 7.72 -9.84 -0.99
C ALA A 37 7.15 -8.77 -1.92
N PHE A 38 6.02 -9.09 -2.56
CA PHE A 38 5.37 -8.22 -3.54
C PHE A 38 6.25 -7.85 -4.75
N ALA A 39 7.20 -8.69 -5.12
CA ALA A 39 7.88 -8.62 -6.41
C ALA A 39 7.24 -9.55 -7.44
N ILE A 40 7.46 -9.23 -8.72
CA ILE A 40 7.07 -10.03 -9.86
C ILE A 40 8.30 -10.22 -10.74
N ALA A 41 8.66 -11.48 -10.98
CA ALA A 41 9.75 -11.83 -11.86
C ALA A 41 9.52 -11.32 -13.29
N SER A 42 10.59 -11.18 -14.07
CA SER A 42 10.48 -10.86 -15.50
C SER A 42 9.66 -11.89 -16.29
N SER A 43 9.49 -13.11 -15.76
CA SER A 43 8.59 -14.14 -16.30
C SER A 43 7.09 -13.84 -16.08
N GLY A 44 6.76 -12.77 -15.36
CA GLY A 44 5.39 -12.41 -14.96
C GLY A 44 4.88 -13.17 -13.73
N LYS A 45 5.69 -14.04 -13.13
CA LYS A 45 5.30 -14.82 -11.94
C LYS A 45 5.59 -14.08 -10.64
N ARG A 46 4.72 -14.22 -9.63
CA ARG A 46 4.91 -13.60 -8.31
C ARG A 46 6.07 -14.23 -7.56
N CYS A 47 6.85 -13.42 -6.84
CA CYS A 47 7.83 -13.88 -5.87
C CYS A 47 7.18 -14.11 -4.50
N ILE A 48 7.68 -15.09 -3.75
CA ILE A 48 7.27 -15.37 -2.37
C ILE A 48 8.50 -15.49 -1.46
N LEU A 49 8.40 -14.92 -0.26
CA LEU A 49 9.39 -15.08 0.79
C LEU A 49 9.00 -16.28 1.65
N GLU A 50 9.92 -17.23 1.80
CA GLU A 50 9.76 -18.40 2.66
C GLU A 50 10.85 -18.39 3.75
N THR A 51 10.55 -19.01 4.87
CA THR A 51 11.54 -19.26 5.93
C THR A 51 12.09 -20.66 5.82
N TYR A 52 13.37 -20.82 6.13
CA TYR A 52 13.99 -22.12 6.31
C TYR A 52 14.93 -22.09 7.52
N ARG A 53 15.23 -23.26 8.08
CA ARG A 53 16.19 -23.38 9.17
C ARG A 53 17.55 -23.75 8.59
N ASN A 54 18.58 -22.95 8.87
CA ASN A 54 19.93 -23.21 8.40
C ASN A 54 20.62 -24.30 9.24
N GLU A 55 21.85 -24.67 8.87
CA GLU A 55 22.63 -25.73 9.54
C GLU A 55 22.95 -25.41 11.01
N GLN A 56 22.99 -24.12 11.37
CA GLN A 56 23.21 -23.62 12.73
C GLN A 56 21.92 -23.63 13.57
N GLY A 57 20.78 -23.88 12.93
CA GLY A 57 19.48 -23.86 13.57
C GLY A 57 18.81 -22.49 13.58
N ASP A 58 19.38 -21.47 12.96
CA ASP A 58 18.79 -20.14 12.83
C ASP A 58 17.75 -20.12 11.70
N VAL A 59 16.80 -19.18 11.80
CA VAL A 59 15.78 -18.98 10.77
C VAL A 59 16.31 -17.98 9.74
N ASP A 60 16.44 -18.43 8.50
CA ASP A 60 16.82 -17.63 7.34
C ASP A 60 15.65 -17.50 6.36
N PHE A 61 15.80 -16.55 5.42
CA PHE A 61 14.80 -16.25 4.40
C PHE A 61 15.30 -16.68 3.01
N ILE A 62 14.40 -17.26 2.23
CA ILE A 62 14.64 -17.57 0.82
C ILE A 62 13.54 -16.99 -0.05
N CYS A 63 13.93 -16.36 -1.15
CA CYS A 63 12.98 -15.86 -2.15
C CYS A 63 12.79 -16.90 -3.26
N LYS A 64 11.55 -17.19 -3.63
CA LYS A 64 11.21 -18.14 -4.69
C LYS A 64 10.20 -17.58 -5.66
N THR A 65 10.27 -18.03 -6.90
CA THR A 65 9.23 -17.81 -7.91
C THR A 65 8.06 -18.77 -7.69
N THR A 66 6.83 -18.23 -7.69
CA THR A 66 5.59 -19.02 -7.60
C THR A 66 5.01 -19.31 -8.99
N GLU A 67 3.96 -20.14 -9.08
CA GLU A 67 3.24 -20.36 -10.35
C GLU A 67 2.12 -19.34 -10.62
N VAL A 68 1.94 -18.34 -9.73
CA VAL A 68 0.90 -17.32 -9.90
C VAL A 68 1.37 -16.27 -10.90
N VAL A 69 0.77 -16.26 -12.09
CA VAL A 69 1.09 -15.33 -13.18
C VAL A 69 0.30 -14.02 -13.05
N VAL A 70 0.98 -12.91 -13.33
CA VAL A 70 0.43 -11.54 -13.36
C VAL A 70 0.60 -10.96 -14.75
N GLU A 71 -0.49 -10.54 -15.38
CA GLU A 71 -0.50 -10.23 -16.81
C GLU A 71 0.27 -8.96 -17.21
N ARG A 72 0.36 -7.95 -16.32
CA ARG A 72 0.78 -6.58 -16.72
C ARG A 72 1.92 -5.98 -15.90
N MET A 73 2.58 -6.76 -15.06
CA MET A 73 3.59 -6.26 -14.11
C MET A 73 4.87 -7.11 -14.09
N ALA A 74 5.25 -7.68 -15.23
CA ALA A 74 6.50 -8.43 -15.34
C ALA A 74 7.71 -7.55 -14.97
N GLY A 75 8.56 -8.05 -14.06
CA GLY A 75 9.73 -7.32 -13.58
C GLY A 75 9.42 -6.18 -12.59
N HIS A 76 8.24 -6.17 -11.98
CA HIS A 76 7.84 -5.11 -11.03
C HIS A 76 8.30 -5.42 -9.60
N ILE A 77 8.79 -4.39 -8.89
CA ILE A 77 9.10 -4.45 -7.45
C ILE A 77 8.47 -3.23 -6.81
N GLU A 78 7.63 -3.44 -5.79
CA GLU A 78 7.01 -2.32 -5.06
C GLU A 78 8.04 -1.51 -4.28
N SER A 79 7.82 -0.20 -4.19
CA SER A 79 8.69 0.72 -3.44
C SER A 79 8.40 0.68 -1.93
N ASP A 80 9.33 1.13 -1.10
CA ASP A 80 9.09 1.20 0.35
C ASP A 80 7.95 2.17 0.69
N GLN A 81 7.81 3.25 -0.08
CA GLN A 81 6.67 4.16 0.05
C GLN A 81 5.35 3.42 -0.15
N CYS A 82 5.31 2.52 -1.14
CA CYS A 82 4.12 1.73 -1.42
C CYS A 82 3.80 0.75 -0.28
N ILE A 83 4.81 -0.02 0.14
CA ILE A 83 4.71 -0.99 1.24
C ILE A 83 4.17 -0.32 2.51
N ASN A 84 4.75 0.83 2.89
CA ASN A 84 4.32 1.60 4.05
C ASN A 84 2.91 2.18 3.89
N ALA A 85 2.56 2.69 2.71
CA ALA A 85 1.22 3.23 2.46
C ALA A 85 0.12 2.17 2.60
N CYS A 86 0.41 0.94 2.17
CA CYS A 86 -0.53 -0.17 2.24
C CYS A 86 -0.54 -0.89 3.60
N GLY A 87 0.33 -0.52 4.54
CA GLY A 87 0.40 -1.17 5.85
C GLY A 87 0.83 -2.63 5.76
N VAL A 88 1.68 -2.97 4.78
CA VAL A 88 2.30 -4.29 4.63
C VAL A 88 3.79 -4.21 4.95
N GLU A 89 4.44 -5.35 5.19
CA GLU A 89 5.86 -5.43 5.55
C GLU A 89 6.68 -6.09 4.43
N ARG A 90 8.00 -5.84 4.39
CA ARG A 90 8.89 -6.48 3.40
C ARG A 90 9.15 -7.95 3.74
N GLU A 91 9.17 -8.28 5.01
CA GLU A 91 9.32 -9.63 5.55
C GLU A 91 7.98 -10.37 5.61
N PHE A 92 7.16 -10.20 4.57
CA PHE A 92 5.85 -10.80 4.47
C PHE A 92 5.95 -12.29 4.11
N ILE A 93 5.73 -13.17 5.08
CA ILE A 93 5.84 -14.62 4.93
C ILE A 93 4.44 -15.25 4.86
N GLY A 94 3.98 -15.50 3.64
CA GLY A 94 2.69 -16.16 3.40
C GLY A 94 1.47 -15.32 3.82
N ILE A 95 0.32 -15.63 3.23
CA ILE A 95 -0.94 -14.92 3.48
C ILE A 95 -1.73 -15.73 4.52
N SER A 96 -1.79 -15.26 5.77
CA SER A 96 -2.63 -15.87 6.82
C SER A 96 -4.06 -15.38 6.70
N THR A 97 -4.99 -16.22 6.26
CA THR A 97 -6.38 -15.86 5.92
C THR A 97 -7.14 -15.10 7.02
N ASP A 98 -6.86 -15.36 8.30
CA ASP A 98 -7.65 -14.83 9.43
C ASP A 98 -7.28 -13.40 9.86
N SER A 99 -6.12 -12.89 9.46
CA SER A 99 -5.59 -11.57 9.86
C SER A 99 -5.72 -10.49 8.78
N PHE A 100 -6.22 -10.87 7.61
CA PHE A 100 -6.04 -10.14 6.35
C PHE A 100 -7.01 -9.00 6.08
N LEU A 101 -8.02 -8.80 6.91
CA LEU A 101 -9.03 -7.74 6.75
C LEU A 101 -9.38 -7.10 8.10
N SER A 102 -8.37 -6.83 8.91
CA SER A 102 -8.57 -5.98 10.09
C SER A 102 -9.04 -4.58 9.63
N SER A 103 -9.77 -3.88 10.50
CA SER A 103 -10.23 -2.51 10.20
C SER A 103 -9.06 -1.56 9.92
N GLU A 104 -7.95 -1.73 10.63
CA GLU A 104 -6.72 -0.95 10.46
C GLU A 104 -6.05 -1.25 9.11
N PHE A 105 -5.82 -2.53 8.80
CA PHE A 105 -5.23 -2.92 7.52
C PHE A 105 -6.10 -2.45 6.34
N THR A 106 -7.42 -2.60 6.45
CA THR A 106 -8.37 -2.10 5.45
C THR A 106 -8.27 -0.58 5.29
N ALA A 107 -8.04 0.17 6.37
CA ALA A 107 -7.83 1.62 6.28
C ALA A 107 -6.58 1.97 5.47
N HIS A 108 -5.47 1.27 5.69
CA HIS A 108 -4.22 1.45 4.94
C HIS A 108 -4.37 1.04 3.47
N LEU A 109 -4.90 -0.16 3.21
CA LEU A 109 -5.11 -0.69 1.86
C LEU A 109 -6.03 0.21 1.02
N CYS A 110 -7.09 0.75 1.63
CA CYS A 110 -8.04 1.65 0.98
C CYS A 110 -7.63 3.12 1.00
N SER A 111 -6.47 3.47 1.57
CA SER A 111 -5.93 4.82 1.49
C SER A 111 -5.65 5.21 0.05
N SER A 112 -5.79 6.49 -0.31
CA SER A 112 -5.48 6.93 -1.68
C SER A 112 -4.02 6.67 -2.06
N ALA A 113 -3.12 6.76 -1.09
CA ALA A 113 -1.70 6.50 -1.25
C ALA A 113 -1.42 5.05 -1.67
N CYS A 114 -2.10 4.07 -1.07
CA CYS A 114 -1.97 2.67 -1.45
C CYS A 114 -2.80 2.36 -2.72
N TYR A 115 -4.12 2.57 -2.66
CA TYR A 115 -5.08 2.08 -3.65
C TYR A 115 -4.77 2.51 -5.10
N HIS A 116 -4.18 3.70 -5.28
CA HIS A 116 -3.90 4.25 -6.60
C HIS A 116 -2.43 4.16 -7.03
N ASN A 117 -1.49 3.91 -6.10
CA ASN A 117 -0.06 3.98 -6.39
C ASN A 117 0.69 2.65 -6.15
N CYS A 118 0.00 1.61 -5.70
CA CYS A 118 0.56 0.29 -5.37
C CYS A 118 -0.09 -0.82 -6.19
N PRO A 119 0.17 -0.89 -7.51
CA PRO A 119 -0.59 -1.73 -8.40
C PRO A 119 -0.45 -3.23 -8.08
N ASN A 120 0.72 -3.69 -7.62
CA ASN A 120 0.93 -5.10 -7.34
C ASN A 120 0.34 -5.52 -5.99
N VAL A 121 0.48 -4.68 -4.96
CA VAL A 121 -0.20 -4.92 -3.68
C VAL A 121 -1.71 -4.96 -3.91
N ILE A 122 -2.27 -3.96 -4.59
CA ILE A 122 -3.72 -3.89 -4.84
C ILE A 122 -4.21 -5.05 -5.70
N ASP A 123 -3.48 -5.45 -6.75
CA ASP A 123 -3.85 -6.63 -7.54
C ASP A 123 -3.89 -7.90 -6.69
N LEU A 124 -2.91 -8.11 -5.81
CA LEU A 124 -2.87 -9.27 -4.93
C LEU A 124 -4.11 -9.32 -4.01
N PHE A 125 -4.38 -8.23 -3.30
CA PHE A 125 -5.49 -8.17 -2.35
C PHE A 125 -6.86 -8.12 -3.03
N PHE A 126 -6.94 -7.56 -4.24
CA PHE A 126 -8.14 -7.62 -5.06
C PHE A 126 -8.49 -9.07 -5.42
N ASN A 127 -7.51 -9.82 -5.90
CA ASN A 127 -7.69 -11.23 -6.26
C ASN A 127 -7.95 -12.12 -5.03
N LEU A 128 -7.29 -11.84 -3.90
CA LEU A 128 -7.54 -12.55 -2.66
C LEU A 128 -8.97 -12.30 -2.14
N ALA A 129 -9.40 -11.03 -2.08
CA ALA A 129 -10.75 -10.69 -1.68
C ALA A 129 -11.79 -11.37 -2.58
N ALA A 130 -11.57 -11.36 -3.91
CA ALA A 130 -12.45 -12.03 -4.85
C ALA A 130 -12.50 -13.56 -4.62
N GLY A 131 -11.37 -14.17 -4.27
CA GLY A 131 -11.29 -15.59 -3.87
C GLY A 131 -12.12 -15.91 -2.63
N GLU A 132 -12.20 -14.96 -1.69
CA GLU A 132 -13.05 -15.02 -0.49
C GLU A 132 -14.52 -14.58 -0.75
N GLY A 133 -14.88 -14.26 -2.00
CA GLY A 133 -16.23 -13.79 -2.36
C GLY A 133 -16.54 -12.35 -1.94
N VAL A 134 -15.52 -11.57 -1.59
CA VAL A 134 -15.62 -10.16 -1.18
C VAL A 134 -15.13 -9.25 -2.29
N SER A 135 -15.78 -8.10 -2.46
CA SER A 135 -15.33 -7.06 -3.38
C SER A 135 -14.47 -6.04 -2.64
N LEU A 136 -13.17 -5.98 -2.98
CA LEU A 136 -12.26 -4.98 -2.42
C LEU A 136 -12.76 -3.53 -2.65
N PRO A 137 -13.25 -3.12 -3.84
CA PRO A 137 -13.85 -1.81 -4.03
C PRO A 137 -15.02 -1.51 -3.07
N ALA A 138 -15.92 -2.47 -2.87
CA ALA A 138 -17.05 -2.29 -1.96
C ALA A 138 -16.59 -2.15 -0.50
N LEU A 139 -15.58 -2.94 -0.10
CA LEU A 139 -14.96 -2.84 1.21
C LEU A 139 -14.35 -1.45 1.44
N CYS A 140 -13.66 -0.89 0.44
CA CYS A 140 -13.07 0.44 0.55
C CYS A 140 -14.11 1.58 0.61
N GLU A 141 -15.20 1.49 -0.15
CA GLU A 141 -16.30 2.45 -0.02
C GLU A 141 -16.93 2.39 1.37
N GLN A 142 -17.16 1.18 1.91
CA GLN A 142 -17.69 1.04 3.26
C GLN A 142 -16.74 1.62 4.33
N GLN A 143 -15.43 1.42 4.17
CA GLN A 143 -14.44 1.98 5.09
C GLN A 143 -14.45 3.52 5.09
N LYS A 144 -14.66 4.12 3.92
CA LYS A 144 -14.78 5.58 3.78
C LYS A 144 -16.02 6.13 4.47
N GLU A 145 -17.17 5.45 4.33
CA GLU A 145 -18.40 5.84 5.02
C GLU A 145 -18.24 5.72 6.55
N ASN A 146 -17.64 4.64 7.03
CA ASN A 146 -17.34 4.45 8.45
C ASN A 146 -16.46 5.58 9.01
N HIS A 147 -15.42 5.96 8.26
CA HIS A 147 -14.54 7.06 8.64
C HIS A 147 -15.30 8.40 8.71
N ARG A 148 -16.16 8.70 7.72
CA ARG A 148 -16.98 9.92 7.73
C ARG A 148 -17.98 9.95 8.88
N ALA A 149 -18.63 8.83 9.16
CA ALA A 149 -19.56 8.70 10.27
C ALA A 149 -18.85 8.97 11.61
N MET A 150 -17.66 8.38 11.81
CA MET A 150 -16.83 8.62 12.98
C MET A 150 -16.45 10.11 13.14
N LEU A 151 -16.01 10.76 12.07
CA LEU A 151 -15.67 12.19 12.09
C LEU A 151 -16.88 13.07 12.48
N THR A 152 -18.07 12.69 12.03
CA THR A 152 -19.32 13.41 12.31
C THR A 152 -19.72 13.28 13.79
N LEU A 153 -19.55 12.09 14.37
CA LEU A 153 -19.78 11.86 15.80
C LEU A 153 -18.83 12.69 16.67
N LEU A 154 -17.53 12.69 16.36
CA LEU A 154 -16.54 13.49 17.09
C LEU A 154 -16.79 15.00 16.97
N SER A 155 -17.36 15.44 15.85
CA SER A 155 -17.69 16.86 15.62
C SER A 155 -18.97 17.31 16.35
N SER A 156 -19.84 16.36 16.72
CA SER A 156 -21.16 16.67 17.33
C SER A 156 -21.11 16.81 18.85
N ASP A 157 -20.02 16.42 19.51
CA ASP A 157 -19.87 16.47 20.98
C ASP A 157 -19.47 17.87 21.51
N GLY A 158 -19.38 18.88 20.63
CA GLY A 158 -19.16 20.29 21.00
C GLY A 158 -20.42 21.05 21.46
N GLY A 159 -21.58 20.39 21.49
CA GLY A 159 -22.85 20.98 21.90
C GLY A 159 -23.10 20.85 23.40
N VAL A 160 -22.42 21.66 24.22
CA VAL A 160 -22.81 21.84 25.63
C VAL A 160 -24.19 22.51 25.62
N ALA A 161 -25.26 21.72 25.82
CA ALA A 161 -26.58 22.28 26.05
C ALA A 161 -26.49 23.23 27.26
N PRO A 162 -26.98 24.49 27.18
CA PRO A 162 -27.00 25.36 28.34
C PRO A 162 -27.90 24.70 29.39
N GLY A 163 -27.28 24.24 30.48
CA GLY A 163 -28.01 23.73 31.64
C GLY A 163 -28.98 24.80 32.16
N PRO A 164 -30.13 24.40 32.74
CA PRO A 164 -31.13 25.34 33.20
C PRO A 164 -30.52 26.30 34.23
N VAL A 165 -30.54 27.60 33.92
CA VAL A 165 -30.09 28.68 34.80
C VAL A 165 -31.04 28.74 36.00
N ALA A 166 -30.53 28.46 37.20
CA ALA A 166 -31.27 28.66 38.44
C ALA A 166 -31.49 30.17 38.66
N ALA A 167 -32.75 30.57 38.85
CA ALA A 167 -33.13 31.94 39.17
C ALA A 167 -32.65 32.34 40.58
N PRO A 168 -32.18 33.58 40.80
CA PRO A 168 -31.73 34.03 42.12
C PRO A 168 -32.94 34.35 43.00
N LEU A 169 -33.06 33.69 44.15
CA LEU A 169 -33.97 34.09 45.21
C LEU A 169 -33.25 35.04 46.18
N ALA A 170 -33.82 36.23 46.32
CA ALA A 170 -33.32 37.35 47.09
C ALA A 170 -33.22 37.04 48.60
N ALA A 171 -32.18 37.60 49.23
CA ALA A 171 -31.99 37.58 50.68
C ALA A 171 -33.00 38.51 51.39
N PRO A 172 -33.58 38.12 52.55
CA PRO A 172 -34.21 39.06 53.45
C PRO A 172 -33.20 39.65 54.44
N ILE A 173 -33.45 40.92 54.75
CA ILE A 173 -32.65 41.85 55.54
C ILE A 173 -32.85 41.57 57.05
N HIS A 174 -31.75 41.70 57.79
CA HIS A 174 -31.69 41.68 59.26
C HIS A 174 -32.46 42.85 59.91
N TYR A 175 -33.14 42.57 61.03
CA TYR A 175 -33.21 43.47 62.19
C TYR A 175 -32.98 42.65 63.46
#